data_AF-A0A6P6FW78-F1
#
_entry.id   AF-A0A6P6FW78-F1
#
_cell.length_a   1.000
_cell.length_b   1.000
_cell.length_c   1.000
_cell.angle_alpha   90.00
_cell.angle_beta   90.00
_cell.angle_gamma   90.00
#
_symmetry.space_group_name_H-M   'P 1'
#
loop_
_entity.id
_entity.type
_entity.pdbx_description
1 polymer ?
#
loop_
_entity_poly.entity_id
_entity_poly.type
_entity_poly.pdbx_seq_one_letter_code
_entity_poly.pdbx_strand_id
1 'polypeptide(L)'
;MEFLFLFFKKNFYLSSFWQTEASGVGKLRHNRLVNLIGCCAEGDERLLVAEYMPNDTLSKHLFHWEKQPLPWEMRVRVAYYIAQALDHCNTENRKIYHDLNAYRVLFDEDGDPRLSSFGLMKNSRDGKSYSTNLAYTPPEFLRTGMPVFRTLLMPSL
;
A
#
# COMPACT_ATOMS: atom_id res chain seq x y z
N MET A 1 -4.59 18.30 17.19
CA MET A 1 -4.48 16.85 17.42
C MET A 1 -4.76 16.16 16.09
N GLU A 2 -3.76 16.14 15.20
CA GLU A 2 -3.87 15.56 13.85
C GLU A 2 -3.48 14.09 13.96
N PHE A 3 -4.47 13.24 14.23
CA PHE A 3 -4.23 11.84 14.51
C PHE A 3 -4.06 11.03 13.23
N LEU A 4 -2.97 10.27 13.22
CA LEU A 4 -2.83 8.90 12.71
C LEU A 4 -3.88 8.45 11.67
N PHE A 5 -3.40 8.08 10.48
CA PHE A 5 -4.11 7.07 9.69
C PHE A 5 -4.10 5.74 10.46
N LEU A 6 -5.13 5.51 11.26
CA LEU A 6 -5.45 4.23 11.88
C LEU A 6 -6.19 3.39 10.85
N PHE A 7 -5.49 2.43 10.23
CA PHE A 7 -6.16 1.41 9.45
C PHE A 7 -6.58 0.28 10.38
N PHE A 8 -7.89 0.11 10.52
CA PHE A 8 -8.52 -0.88 11.36
C PHE A 8 -8.73 -2.17 10.55
N LYS A 9 -8.10 -3.28 10.95
CA LYS A 9 -8.40 -4.60 10.36
C LYS A 9 -9.08 -5.49 11.39
N LYS A 10 -10.39 -5.68 11.24
CA LYS A 10 -11.11 -6.79 11.88
C LYS A 10 -10.79 -8.09 11.15
N ASN A 11 -10.64 -9.19 11.90
CA ASN A 11 -10.43 -10.58 11.44
C ASN A 11 -8.97 -11.06 11.25
N PHE A 12 -8.15 -10.96 12.30
CA PHE A 12 -7.01 -11.87 12.47
C PHE A 12 -7.21 -12.77 13.69
N TYR A 13 -7.47 -14.05 13.43
CA TYR A 13 -7.72 -15.05 14.48
C TYR A 13 -6.49 -15.39 15.33
N LEU A 14 -5.27 -15.00 14.90
CA LEU A 14 -4.03 -15.25 15.64
C LEU A 14 -3.23 -13.94 15.82
N SER A 15 -3.28 -13.39 17.04
CA SER A 15 -2.59 -12.13 17.42
C SER A 15 -1.08 -12.18 17.17
N SER A 16 -0.42 -13.30 17.50
CA SER A 16 1.03 -13.45 17.38
C SER A 16 1.54 -13.40 15.94
N PHE A 17 0.82 -14.03 15.01
CA PHE A 17 1.18 -14.02 13.59
C PHE A 17 1.07 -12.60 13.01
N TRP A 18 -0.02 -11.91 13.33
CA TRP A 18 -0.25 -10.55 12.86
C TRP A 18 0.81 -9.57 13.38
N GLN A 19 1.18 -9.64 14.67
CA GLN A 19 2.23 -8.79 15.23
C GLN A 19 3.60 -9.07 14.59
N THR A 20 3.91 -10.34 14.32
CA THR A 20 5.14 -10.72 13.61
C THR A 20 5.17 -10.13 12.20
N GLU A 21 4.04 -10.20 11.50
CA GLU A 21 3.90 -9.63 10.16
C GLU A 21 4.03 -8.10 10.17
N ALA A 22 3.34 -7.44 11.11
CA ALA A 22 3.41 -5.99 11.31
C ALA A 22 4.82 -5.53 11.66
N SER A 23 5.51 -6.22 12.57
CA SER A 23 6.92 -5.96 12.88
C SER A 23 7.81 -6.12 11.65
N GLY A 24 7.56 -7.15 10.84
CA GLY A 24 8.28 -7.36 9.59
C GLY A 24 8.07 -6.21 8.61
N VAL A 25 6.84 -5.72 8.42
CA VAL A 25 6.57 -4.56 7.55
C VAL A 25 7.16 -3.28 8.15
N GLY A 26 7.12 -3.15 9.47
CA GLY A 26 7.71 -2.05 10.23
C GLY A 26 9.24 -1.99 10.17
N LYS A 27 9.94 -3.02 9.67
CA LYS A 27 11.37 -2.95 9.38
C LYS A 27 11.67 -2.33 8.02
N LEU A 28 10.69 -2.32 7.11
CA LEU A 28 10.84 -1.72 5.80
C LEU A 28 10.84 -0.19 5.94
N ARG A 29 11.87 0.46 5.39
CA ARG A 29 12.06 1.91 5.47
C ARG A 29 12.52 2.48 4.14
N HIS A 30 11.71 3.37 3.58
CA HIS A 30 12.03 4.04 2.32
C HIS A 30 11.29 5.36 2.19
N ASN A 31 11.92 6.37 1.58
CA ASN A 31 11.32 7.71 1.42
C ASN A 31 10.10 7.72 0.49
N ARG A 32 9.95 6.69 -0.36
CA ARG A 32 8.77 6.50 -1.24
C ARG A 32 7.68 5.62 -0.63
N LEU A 33 7.83 5.23 0.64
CA LEU A 33 6.81 4.53 1.40
C LEU A 33 6.23 5.45 2.48
N VAL A 34 4.95 5.25 2.77
CA VAL A 34 4.34 5.72 4.02
C VAL A 34 4.68 4.67 5.07
N ASN A 35 5.73 4.92 5.84
CA ASN A 35 6.36 3.90 6.66
C ASN A 35 5.47 3.52 7.85
N LEU A 36 5.42 2.23 8.16
CA LEU A 36 4.76 1.73 9.36
C LEU A 36 5.64 2.01 10.59
N ILE A 37 5.17 2.86 11.50
CA ILE A 37 5.88 3.27 12.71
C ILE A 37 5.48 2.45 13.94
N GLY A 38 4.35 1.73 13.90
CA GLY A 38 3.91 0.90 15.02
C GLY A 38 2.70 0.05 14.73
N CYS A 39 2.30 -0.72 15.74
CA CYS A 39 1.07 -1.51 15.71
C CYS A 39 0.50 -1.66 17.13
N CYS A 40 -0.82 -1.84 17.24
CA CYS A 40 -1.49 -2.21 18.48
C CYS A 40 -2.26 -3.52 18.28
N ALA A 41 -2.13 -4.42 19.26
CA ALA A 41 -2.75 -5.74 19.29
C ALA A 41 -3.39 -6.05 20.66
N GLU A 42 -4.04 -5.05 21.25
CA GLU A 42 -4.70 -5.16 22.55
C GLU A 42 -6.10 -5.78 22.39
N GLY A 43 -6.40 -6.82 23.17
CA GLY A 43 -7.68 -7.55 23.06
C GLY A 43 -7.94 -8.08 21.63
N ASP A 44 -9.10 -7.75 21.08
CA ASP A 44 -9.51 -8.11 19.72
C ASP A 44 -9.07 -7.08 18.66
N GLU A 45 -8.41 -6.00 19.08
CA GLU A 45 -8.04 -4.90 18.20
C GLU A 45 -6.74 -5.16 17.45
N ARG A 46 -6.70 -4.80 16.17
CA ARG A 46 -5.52 -4.95 15.29
C ARG A 46 -5.34 -3.68 14.47
N LEU A 47 -4.46 -2.80 14.96
CA LEU A 47 -4.27 -1.46 14.45
C LEU A 47 -2.87 -1.27 13.91
N LEU A 48 -2.76 -0.81 12.67
CA LEU A 48 -1.48 -0.40 12.09
C LEU A 48 -1.32 1.11 12.22
N VAL A 49 -0.12 1.54 12.62
CA VAL A 49 0.22 2.95 12.79
C VAL A 49 1.31 3.31 11.79
N ALA A 50 1.03 4.28 10.91
CA ALA A 50 1.97 4.75 9.90
C ALA A 50 2.16 6.27 9.95
N GLU A 51 3.17 6.76 9.24
CA GLU A 51 3.40 8.18 9.01
C GLU A 51 2.15 8.88 8.46
N TYR A 52 1.87 10.09 8.94
CA TYR A 52 0.77 10.90 8.44
C TYR A 52 1.14 11.59 7.14
N MET A 53 0.21 11.59 6.18
CA MET A 53 0.37 12.19 4.86
C MET A 53 -0.67 13.29 4.71
N PRO A 54 -0.28 14.58 4.85
CA PRO A 54 -1.24 15.68 4.97
C PRO A 54 -1.91 16.05 3.63
N ASN A 55 -1.28 15.72 2.50
CA ASN A 55 -1.71 16.17 1.18
C ASN A 55 -2.62 15.15 0.46
N ASP A 56 -3.42 14.39 1.21
CA ASP A 56 -4.44 13.46 0.69
C ASP A 56 -3.91 12.34 -0.22
N THR A 57 -4.83 11.64 -0.90
CA THR A 57 -4.56 10.50 -1.80
C THR A 57 -4.54 10.90 -3.27
N LEU A 58 -3.91 10.09 -4.12
CA LEU A 58 -4.00 10.20 -5.58
C LEU A 58 -5.45 10.12 -6.07
N SER A 59 -6.31 9.34 -5.42
CA SER A 59 -7.74 9.30 -5.78
C SER A 59 -8.40 10.68 -5.69
N LYS A 60 -8.08 11.47 -4.65
CA LYS A 60 -8.60 12.84 -4.51
C LYS A 60 -8.10 13.72 -5.65
N HIS A 61 -6.78 13.73 -5.89
CA HIS A 61 -6.15 14.61 -6.88
C HIS A 61 -6.42 14.22 -8.34
N LEU A 62 -6.65 12.93 -8.62
CA LEU A 62 -6.82 12.42 -9.99
C LEU A 62 -8.28 12.33 -10.41
N PHE A 63 -9.18 11.92 -9.52
CA PHE A 63 -10.58 11.64 -9.85
C PHE A 63 -11.58 12.62 -9.25
N HIS A 64 -11.21 13.31 -8.16
CA HIS A 64 -12.11 14.21 -7.41
C HIS A 64 -11.51 15.61 -7.26
N TRP A 65 -10.76 16.07 -8.26
CA TRP A 65 -10.12 17.38 -8.24
C TRP A 65 -11.16 18.50 -8.35
N GLU A 66 -10.94 19.61 -7.64
CA GLU A 66 -11.90 20.73 -7.61
C GLU A 66 -11.58 21.81 -8.64
N LYS A 67 -10.31 22.22 -8.75
CA LYS A 67 -9.89 23.38 -9.55
C LYS A 67 -9.33 23.01 -10.91
N GLN A 68 -8.36 22.09 -10.91
CA GLN A 68 -7.65 21.69 -12.12
C GLN A 68 -7.27 20.21 -12.07
N PRO A 69 -7.19 19.54 -13.22
CA PRO A 69 -6.68 18.18 -13.30
C PRO A 69 -5.25 18.09 -12.79
N LEU A 70 -4.87 16.93 -12.25
CA LEU A 70 -3.48 16.64 -11.88
C LEU A 70 -2.55 16.83 -13.10
N PRO A 71 -1.52 17.70 -13.03
CA PRO A 71 -0.59 17.95 -14.13
C PRO A 71 0.08 16.66 -14.60
N TRP A 72 0.37 16.58 -15.91
CA TRP A 72 1.00 15.40 -16.51
C TRP A 72 2.33 15.05 -15.84
N GLU A 73 3.14 16.05 -15.56
CA GLU A 73 4.43 15.96 -14.88
C GLU A 73 4.31 15.23 -13.53
N MET A 74 3.26 15.56 -12.77
CA MET A 74 2.98 14.94 -11.48
C MET A 74 2.52 13.48 -11.65
N ARG A 75 1.76 13.16 -12.70
CA ARG A 75 1.37 11.76 -13.01
C ARG A 75 2.60 10.90 -13.31
N VAL A 76 3.55 11.44 -14.08
CA VAL A 76 4.81 10.75 -14.39
C VAL A 76 5.65 10.58 -13.12
N ARG A 77 5.73 11.61 -12.27
CA ARG A 77 6.42 11.53 -10.96
C ARG A 77 5.81 10.45 -10.06
N VAL A 78 4.47 10.39 -9.97
CA VAL A 78 3.74 9.35 -9.25
C VAL A 78 4.15 7.97 -9.77
N ALA A 79 4.07 7.73 -11.08
CA ALA A 79 4.43 6.43 -11.65
C ALA A 79 5.88 6.04 -11.32
N TYR A 80 6.82 6.98 -11.45
CA TYR A 80 8.23 6.75 -11.16
C TYR A 80 8.49 6.45 -9.68
N TYR A 81 7.94 7.22 -8.74
CA TYR A 81 8.18 7.03 -7.32
C TYR A 81 7.48 5.78 -6.76
N ILE A 82 6.32 5.42 -7.28
CA ILE A 82 5.66 4.17 -6.91
C ILE A 82 6.43 2.97 -7.46
N ALA A 83 7.01 3.06 -8.66
CA ALA A 83 7.91 2.02 -9.16
C ALA A 83 9.14 1.85 -8.26
N GLN A 84 9.76 2.94 -7.81
CA GLN A 84 10.87 2.90 -6.83
C GLN A 84 10.45 2.24 -5.51
N ALA A 85 9.26 2.58 -4.99
CA ALA A 85 8.75 1.98 -3.76
C ALA A 85 8.56 0.46 -3.90
N LEU A 86 8.00 0.00 -5.02
CA LEU A 86 7.80 -1.42 -5.30
C LEU A 86 9.12 -2.18 -5.50
N ASP A 87 10.10 -1.57 -6.17
CA ASP A 87 11.43 -2.16 -6.36
C ASP A 87 12.17 -2.33 -5.03
N HIS A 88 12.10 -1.32 -4.15
CA HIS A 88 12.61 -1.45 -2.79
C HIS A 88 11.91 -2.58 -2.02
N CYS A 89 10.58 -2.67 -2.09
CA CYS A 89 9.84 -3.78 -1.47
C CYS A 89 10.30 -5.15 -2.00
N ASN A 90 10.54 -5.27 -3.31
CA ASN A 90 11.02 -6.49 -3.93
C ASN A 90 12.43 -6.88 -3.44
N THR A 91 13.34 -5.90 -3.34
CA THR A 91 14.71 -6.09 -2.82
C THR A 91 14.70 -6.58 -1.37
N GLU A 92 13.77 -6.09 -0.57
CA GLU A 92 13.55 -6.48 0.83
C GLU A 92 12.68 -7.75 0.99
N ASN A 93 12.54 -8.53 -0.09
CA ASN A 93 11.79 -9.78 -0.16
C ASN A 93 10.29 -9.66 0.21
N ARG A 94 9.72 -8.46 0.06
CA ARG A 94 8.28 -8.16 0.18
C ARG A 94 7.65 -7.96 -1.21
N LYS A 95 7.62 -9.05 -1.97
CA LYS A 95 7.26 -9.03 -3.40
C LYS A 95 5.76 -8.86 -3.69
N ILE A 96 4.91 -9.02 -2.69
CA ILE A 96 3.46 -9.00 -2.86
C ILE A 96 2.92 -7.73 -2.23
N TYR A 97 2.28 -6.91 -3.07
CA TYR A 97 1.48 -5.77 -2.64
C TYR A 97 0.01 -6.04 -2.96
N HIS A 98 -0.84 -6.00 -1.95
CA HIS A 98 -2.27 -6.25 -2.07
C HIS A 98 -3.03 -4.96 -2.40
N ASP A 99 -3.93 -5.04 -3.39
CA ASP A 99 -4.90 -3.98 -3.68
C ASP A 99 -4.25 -2.62 -3.99
N LEU A 100 -3.25 -2.64 -4.88
CA LEU A 100 -2.61 -1.42 -5.39
C LEU A 100 -3.62 -0.63 -6.24
N ASN A 101 -3.98 0.56 -5.78
CA ASN A 101 -4.91 1.46 -6.45
C ASN A 101 -4.63 2.92 -6.04
N ALA A 102 -5.37 3.88 -6.59
CA ALA A 102 -5.15 5.31 -6.33
C ALA A 102 -5.38 5.75 -4.87
N TYR A 103 -6.10 4.97 -4.05
CA TYR A 103 -6.25 5.24 -2.61
C TYR A 103 -5.01 4.81 -1.80
N ARG A 104 -4.13 3.99 -2.37
CA ARG A 104 -2.89 3.54 -1.74
C ARG A 104 -1.71 4.47 -1.94
N VAL A 105 -1.86 5.48 -2.80
CA VAL A 105 -0.86 6.50 -3.07
C VAL A 105 -1.26 7.77 -2.33
N LEU A 106 -0.39 8.25 -1.45
CA LEU A 106 -0.60 9.44 -0.62
C LEU A 106 0.49 10.48 -0.91
N PHE A 107 0.26 11.72 -0.51
CA PHE A 107 1.24 12.79 -0.68
C PHE A 107 1.73 13.30 0.68
N ASP A 108 3.04 13.37 0.84
CA ASP A 108 3.68 13.93 2.03
C ASP A 108 3.56 15.47 2.07
N GLU A 109 4.15 16.08 3.09
CA GLU A 109 4.15 17.53 3.31
C GLU A 109 4.75 18.34 2.14
N ASP A 110 5.74 17.78 1.44
CA ASP A 110 6.39 18.40 0.28
C ASP A 110 5.58 18.21 -1.02
N GLY A 111 4.49 17.43 -0.96
CA GLY A 111 3.66 17.08 -2.11
C GLY A 111 4.26 15.96 -2.96
N ASP A 112 5.20 15.20 -2.41
CA ASP A 112 5.80 14.05 -3.07
C ASP A 112 4.97 12.77 -2.84
N PRO A 113 4.75 11.95 -3.87
CA PRO A 113 3.93 10.74 -3.76
C PRO A 113 4.67 9.61 -3.03
N ARG A 114 3.95 8.94 -2.12
CA ARG A 114 4.38 7.79 -1.33
C ARG A 114 3.37 6.65 -1.38
N LEU A 115 3.88 5.42 -1.39
CA LEU A 115 3.06 4.20 -1.38
C LEU A 115 2.76 3.75 0.06
N SER A 116 1.50 3.50 0.38
CA SER A 116 1.09 3.01 1.69
C SER A 116 1.70 1.64 2.02
N SER A 117 2.39 1.49 3.16
CA SER A 117 2.88 0.16 3.57
C SER A 117 1.77 -0.82 3.98
N PHE A 118 0.51 -0.36 4.12
CA PHE A 118 -0.59 -1.24 4.54
C PHE A 118 -0.93 -2.33 3.53
N GLY A 119 -0.68 -2.10 2.22
CA GLY A 119 -0.85 -3.12 1.20
C GLY A 119 0.18 -4.27 1.27
N LEU A 120 1.23 -4.13 2.06
CA LEU A 120 2.24 -5.19 2.28
C LEU A 120 1.83 -6.19 3.37
N MET A 121 0.77 -5.88 4.12
CA MET A 121 0.19 -6.79 5.11
C MET A 121 -0.81 -7.70 4.42
N LYS A 122 -0.67 -9.02 4.59
CA LYS A 122 -1.65 -9.98 4.07
C LYS A 122 -3.04 -9.67 4.61
N ASN A 123 -4.06 -9.92 3.80
CA ASN A 123 -5.46 -9.73 4.17
C ASN A 123 -6.05 -11.07 4.58
N SER A 124 -6.08 -11.35 5.89
CA SER A 124 -6.54 -12.61 6.52
C SER A 124 -5.96 -13.89 5.90
N ARG A 125 -6.26 -15.04 6.50
CA ARG A 125 -5.78 -16.35 6.01
C ARG A 125 -6.43 -16.75 4.68
N ASP A 126 -7.57 -16.14 4.34
CA ASP A 126 -8.37 -16.51 3.17
C ASP A 126 -8.01 -15.73 1.91
N GLY A 127 -7.19 -14.67 2.01
CA GLY A 127 -6.75 -13.90 0.85
C GLY A 127 -7.90 -13.25 0.07
N LYS A 128 -9.12 -13.18 0.60
CA LYS A 128 -10.32 -12.73 -0.14
C LYS A 128 -10.72 -11.28 0.11
N SER A 129 -10.04 -10.55 0.99
CA SER A 129 -10.37 -9.14 1.24
C SER A 129 -9.62 -8.22 0.27
N TYR A 130 -9.88 -8.37 -1.03
CA TYR A 130 -9.53 -7.35 -2.00
C TYR A 130 -10.70 -6.38 -2.09
N SER A 131 -10.45 -5.08 -1.88
CA SER A 131 -11.49 -4.06 -2.09
C SER A 131 -11.55 -3.58 -3.55
N THR A 132 -10.60 -4.04 -4.38
CA THR A 132 -10.58 -3.76 -5.82
C THR A 132 -11.71 -4.49 -6.54
N ASN A 133 -12.41 -3.77 -7.41
CA ASN A 133 -13.36 -4.38 -8.35
C ASN A 133 -12.64 -5.45 -9.20
N LEU A 134 -13.26 -6.62 -9.35
CA LEU A 134 -12.74 -7.76 -10.11
C LEU A 134 -12.32 -7.40 -11.54
N ALA A 135 -12.89 -6.34 -12.13
CA ALA A 135 -12.50 -5.81 -13.43
C ALA A 135 -11.03 -5.35 -13.52
N TYR A 136 -10.42 -5.01 -12.39
CA TYR A 136 -9.02 -4.57 -12.31
C TYR A 136 -8.07 -5.63 -11.74
N THR A 137 -8.61 -6.82 -11.45
CA THR A 137 -7.86 -7.92 -10.87
C THR A 137 -7.15 -8.72 -11.97
N PRO A 138 -5.85 -9.08 -11.80
CA PRO A 138 -5.14 -9.88 -12.80
C PRO A 138 -5.86 -11.21 -13.10
N PRO A 139 -5.92 -11.65 -14.37
CA PRO A 139 -6.69 -12.84 -14.76
C PRO A 139 -6.19 -14.12 -14.07
N GLU A 140 -4.90 -14.21 -13.76
CA GLU A 140 -4.35 -15.32 -12.96
C GLU A 140 -4.92 -15.38 -11.55
N PHE A 141 -5.17 -14.23 -10.93
CA PHE A 141 -5.75 -14.17 -9.59
C PHE A 141 -7.19 -14.66 -9.62
N LEU A 142 -7.96 -14.37 -10.68
CA LEU A 142 -9.30 -14.91 -10.86
C LEU A 142 -9.32 -16.45 -10.95
N ARG A 143 -8.22 -17.05 -11.44
CA ARG A 143 -8.07 -18.51 -11.56
C ARG A 143 -7.57 -19.18 -10.28
N THR A 144 -6.60 -18.57 -9.60
CA THR A 144 -5.89 -19.21 -8.48
C THR A 144 -6.31 -18.69 -7.10
N GLY A 145 -6.94 -17.53 -7.03
CA GLY A 145 -7.21 -16.81 -5.78
C GLY A 145 -5.96 -16.28 -5.07
N MET A 146 -4.78 -16.35 -5.71
CA MET A 146 -3.49 -16.03 -5.10
C MET A 146 -2.76 -14.94 -5.90
N PRO A 147 -2.24 -13.89 -5.25
CA PRO A 147 -1.47 -12.86 -5.94
C PRO A 147 -0.09 -13.40 -6.32
N VAL A 148 0.41 -13.02 -7.50
CA VAL A 148 1.69 -13.46 -8.03
C VAL A 148 2.52 -12.23 -8.40
N PHE A 149 3.77 -12.18 -7.96
CA PHE A 149 4.73 -11.18 -8.43
C PHE A 149 5.19 -11.55 -9.84
N ARG A 150 5.08 -10.62 -10.80
CA ARG A 150 5.71 -10.72 -12.11
C ARG A 150 6.79 -9.66 -12.24
N THR A 151 8.00 -10.09 -12.53
CA THR A 151 8.96 -9.21 -13.20
C THR A 151 8.44 -9.00 -14.61
N LEU A 152 8.04 -7.77 -14.95
CA LEU A 152 8.02 -7.38 -16.36
C LEU A 152 9.49 -7.38 -16.77
N LEU A 153 9.97 -8.50 -17.30
CA LEU A 153 11.19 -8.50 -18.09
C LEU A 153 10.88 -7.57 -19.27
N MET A 154 11.22 -6.29 -19.13
CA MET A 154 11.51 -5.45 -20.27
C MET A 154 12.59 -6.23 -21.02
N PRO A 155 12.31 -6.76 -22.23
CA PRO A 155 13.37 -7.37 -23.01
C PRO A 155 14.46 -6.32 -23.12
N SER A 156 15.66 -6.67 -22.68
CA SER A 156 16.85 -5.86 -22.85
C SER A 156 16.90 -5.40 -24.30
N LEU A 157 16.85 -4.08 -24.52
CA LEU A 157 17.12 -3.45 -25.81
C LEU A 157 18.51 -3.84 -26.31
#